data_AF-A4XJJ6-F1
#
_entry.id   AF-A4XJJ6-F1
#
_cell.length_a   1.000
_cell.length_b   1.000
_cell.length_c   1.000
_cell.angle_alpha   90.00
_cell.angle_beta   90.00
_cell.angle_gamma   90.00
#
_symmetry.space_group_name_H-M   'P 1'
#
loop_
_entity.id
_entity.type
_entity.pdbx_description
1 polymer ?
#
loop_
_entity_poly.entity_id
_entity_poly.type
_entity_poly.pdbx_seq_one_letter_code
_entity_poly.pdbx_strand_id
1 'polypeptide(L)'
;MKYTQNEKILQVTERTLVVGVDIAKERHVGRAFDFRGVELGKRIEFENRKEGMEKFLDWANKIMKANGKDNMIVGIEPTGHYWLCFEQYLRENGETCQEFCVSIS
;
A
#
# COMPACT_ATOMS: atom_id res chain seq x y z
N MET A 1 4.57 -19.27 -18.61
CA MET A 1 3.13 -18.96 -18.55
C MET A 1 2.95 -17.66 -17.77
N LYS A 2 2.54 -16.56 -18.43
CA LYS A 2 2.39 -15.20 -17.86
C LYS A 2 0.91 -14.90 -17.51
N TYR A 3 0.24 -15.76 -16.74
CA TYR A 3 -1.20 -15.61 -16.49
C TYR A 3 -1.56 -15.11 -15.08
N THR A 4 -0.63 -15.02 -14.14
CA THR A 4 -0.96 -14.70 -12.73
C THR A 4 -0.80 -13.22 -12.34
N GLN A 5 -0.09 -12.42 -13.13
CA GLN A 5 0.00 -10.97 -12.88
C GLN A 5 -1.25 -10.21 -13.37
N ASN A 6 -1.83 -10.63 -14.49
CA ASN A 6 -2.99 -9.94 -15.08
C ASN A 6 -4.25 -10.06 -14.20
N GLU A 7 -4.42 -11.16 -13.46
CA GLU A 7 -5.56 -11.31 -12.52
C GLU A 7 -5.44 -10.38 -11.30
N LYS A 8 -4.23 -10.10 -10.82
CA LYS A 8 -4.00 -9.11 -9.75
C LYS A 8 -4.31 -7.68 -10.22
N ILE A 9 -4.01 -7.36 -11.49
CA ILE A 9 -4.34 -6.07 -12.10
C ILE A 9 -5.86 -5.91 -12.30
N LEU A 10 -6.57 -7.01 -12.61
CA LEU A 10 -8.04 -6.99 -12.76
C LEU A 10 -8.81 -6.76 -11.45
N GLN A 11 -8.19 -6.95 -10.29
CA GLN A 11 -8.79 -6.59 -8.98
C GLN A 11 -8.69 -5.09 -8.67
N VAL A 12 -7.84 -4.35 -9.39
CA VAL A 12 -7.70 -2.92 -9.21
C VAL A 12 -8.78 -2.22 -10.03
N THR A 13 -9.90 -1.94 -9.37
CA THR A 13 -11.02 -1.22 -9.99
C THR A 13 -10.78 0.29 -9.96
N GLU A 14 -11.60 1.05 -10.69
CA GLU A 14 -11.58 2.52 -10.61
C GLU A 14 -11.85 3.08 -9.21
N ARG A 15 -12.38 2.25 -8.31
CA ARG A 15 -12.73 2.59 -6.93
C ARG A 15 -11.67 2.13 -5.93
N THR A 16 -10.54 1.60 -6.41
CA THR A 16 -9.45 1.09 -5.59
C THR A 16 -8.31 2.10 -5.54
N LEU A 17 -7.88 2.47 -4.33
CA LEU A 17 -6.64 3.18 -4.06
C LEU A 17 -5.50 2.17 -3.97
N VAL A 18 -4.46 2.33 -4.78
CA VAL A 18 -3.24 1.52 -4.67
C VAL A 18 -2.21 2.31 -3.90
N VAL A 19 -1.61 1.74 -2.86
CA VAL A 19 -0.58 2.41 -2.05
C VAL A 19 0.70 1.59 -2.09
N GLY A 20 1.74 2.09 -2.75
CA GLY A 20 3.07 1.51 -2.70
C GLY A 20 3.81 1.98 -1.45
N VAL A 21 4.28 1.05 -0.63
CA VAL A 21 5.07 1.36 0.57
C VAL A 21 6.47 0.75 0.42
N ASP A 22 7.45 1.64 0.37
CA ASP A 22 8.86 1.29 0.48
C ASP A 22 9.21 1.17 1.97
N ILE A 23 9.48 -0.06 2.40
CA ILE A 23 9.78 -0.40 3.79
C ILE A 23 11.27 -0.28 4.00
N ALA A 24 11.73 0.70 4.80
CA ALA A 24 13.09 0.73 5.33
C ALA A 24 13.15 0.44 6.84
N LYS A 25 14.37 0.31 7.38
CA LYS A 25 14.62 -0.08 8.78
C LYS A 25 14.00 0.87 9.82
N GLU A 26 14.06 2.18 9.59
CA GLU A 26 13.62 3.19 10.56
C GLU A 26 12.36 3.94 10.10
N ARG A 27 12.27 4.26 8.80
CA ARG A 27 11.19 5.06 8.22
C ARG A 27 10.71 4.40 6.93
N HIS A 28 9.40 4.32 6.77
CA HIS A 28 8.73 3.83 5.58
C HIS A 28 8.23 5.00 4.75
N VAL A 29 8.22 4.81 3.44
CA VAL A 29 7.74 5.83 2.50
C VAL A 29 6.54 5.28 1.74
N GLY A 30 5.38 5.89 1.95
CA GLY A 30 4.14 5.54 1.25
C GLY A 30 3.87 6.49 0.08
N ARG A 31 3.45 5.92 -1.05
CA ARG A 31 2.95 6.65 -2.22
C ARG A 31 1.63 6.08 -2.66
N ALA A 32 0.67 6.97 -2.93
CA ALA A 32 -0.66 6.60 -3.36
C ALA A 32 -0.76 6.74 -4.87
N PHE A 33 -1.39 5.77 -5.51
CA PHE A 33 -1.59 5.65 -6.93
C PHE A 33 -3.03 5.25 -7.22
N ASP A 34 -3.52 5.69 -8.36
CA ASP A 34 -4.78 5.19 -8.90
C ASP A 34 -4.58 3.85 -9.62
N PHE A 35 -5.67 3.17 -9.97
CA PHE A 35 -5.65 1.95 -10.80
C PHE A 35 -4.91 2.12 -12.13
N ARG A 36 -4.83 3.37 -12.62
CA ARG A 36 -4.12 3.75 -13.85
C ARG A 36 -2.62 4.00 -13.64
N GLY A 37 -2.11 3.87 -12.41
CA GLY A 37 -0.74 4.21 -12.04
C GLY A 37 -0.47 5.71 -11.92
N VAL A 38 -1.51 6.54 -11.80
CA VAL A 38 -1.37 7.99 -11.60
C VAL A 38 -1.19 8.28 -10.12
N GLU A 39 -0.16 9.03 -9.74
CA GLU A 39 0.09 9.39 -8.33
C GLU A 39 -1.06 10.26 -7.78
N LEU A 40 -1.68 9.80 -6.70
CA LEU A 40 -2.80 10.45 -6.02
C LEU A 40 -2.32 11.09 -4.71
N GLY A 41 -1.91 12.35 -4.78
CA GLY A 41 -1.50 13.13 -3.61
C GLY A 41 -0.01 13.09 -3.33
N LYS A 42 0.39 13.60 -2.16
CA LYS A 42 1.81 13.67 -1.76
C LYS A 42 2.23 12.40 -1.03
N ARG A 43 3.48 11.97 -1.26
CA ARG A 43 4.12 10.91 -0.47
C ARG A 43 4.03 11.17 1.03
N ILE A 44 3.91 10.11 1.81
CA ILE A 44 4.01 10.13 3.27
C ILE A 44 5.29 9.43 3.72
N GLU A 45 5.90 9.94 4.77
CA GLU A 45 7.00 9.28 5.48
C GLU A 45 6.53 8.99 6.91
N PHE A 46 6.64 7.74 7.33
CA PHE A 46 6.17 7.29 8.65
C PHE A 46 7.17 6.34 9.30
N GLU A 47 7.14 6.22 10.62
CA GLU A 47 8.08 5.38 11.36
C GLU A 47 7.57 3.93 11.46
N ASN A 48 8.48 2.97 11.63
CA ASN A 48 8.14 1.57 11.91
C ASN A 48 7.65 1.39 13.37
N ARG A 49 6.61 2.13 13.75
CA ARG A 49 5.96 2.13 15.06
C ARG A 49 4.47 2.28 14.87
N LYS A 50 3.68 1.84 15.85
CA LYS A 50 2.20 1.95 15.81
C LYS A 50 1.71 3.35 15.46
N GLU A 51 2.28 4.39 16.08
CA GLU A 51 1.93 5.79 15.79
C GLU A 51 2.21 6.20 14.33
N GLY A 52 3.27 5.64 13.73
CA GLY A 52 3.58 5.84 12.32
C GLY A 52 2.58 5.12 11.41
N MET A 53 2.20 3.90 11.76
CA MET A 53 1.20 3.12 11.02
C MET A 53 -0.21 3.74 11.11
N GLU A 54 -0.57 4.32 12.26
CA GLU A 54 -1.81 5.09 12.43
C GLU A 54 -1.81 6.33 11.53
N LYS A 55 -0.69 7.06 11.46
CA LYS A 55 -0.54 8.20 10.53
C LYS A 55 -0.67 7.77 9.07
N PHE A 56 -0.14 6.61 8.71
CA PHE A 56 -0.29 6.04 7.38
C PHE A 56 -1.76 5.77 7.04
N LEU A 57 -2.50 5.10 7.94
CA LEU A 57 -3.92 4.83 7.72
C LEU A 57 -4.76 6.10 7.61
N ASP A 58 -4.53 7.10 8.47
CA ASP A 58 -5.24 8.39 8.39
C ASP A 58 -4.95 9.11 7.06
N TRP A 59 -3.70 9.11 6.61
CA TRP A 59 -3.31 9.67 5.31
C TRP A 59 -3.96 8.93 4.15
N ALA A 60 -3.95 7.59 4.17
CA ALA A 60 -4.56 6.79 3.10
C ALA A 60 -6.08 6.99 3.05
N ASN A 61 -6.75 7.00 4.20
CA ASN A 61 -8.19 7.29 4.31
C ASN A 61 -8.53 8.68 3.78
N LYS A 62 -7.71 9.69 4.06
CA LYS A 62 -7.89 11.04 3.48
C LYS A 62 -7.83 11.03 1.97
N ILE A 63 -6.88 10.30 1.38
CA ILE A 63 -6.75 10.18 -0.07
C ILE A 63 -7.93 9.41 -0.66
N MET A 64 -8.35 8.31 -0.03
CA MET A 64 -9.54 7.55 -0.44
C MET A 64 -10.77 8.44 -0.47
N LYS A 65 -11.03 9.17 0.62
CA LYS A 65 -12.18 10.07 0.73
C LYS A 65 -12.13 11.22 -0.27
N ALA A 66 -10.95 11.80 -0.50
CA ALA A 66 -10.76 12.87 -1.48
C ALA A 66 -10.98 12.41 -2.93
N ASN A 67 -10.70 11.15 -3.24
CA ASN A 67 -10.80 10.58 -4.59
C ASN A 67 -12.01 9.64 -4.77
N GLY A 68 -12.88 9.51 -3.76
CA GLY A 68 -14.07 8.66 -3.81
C GLY A 68 -13.76 7.16 -3.99
N LYS A 69 -12.67 6.67 -3.40
CA LYS A 69 -12.24 5.27 -3.44
C LYS A 69 -12.85 4.51 -2.26
N ASP A 70 -13.31 3.29 -2.48
CA ASP A 70 -13.91 2.42 -1.44
C ASP A 70 -12.96 1.34 -0.95
N ASN A 71 -11.99 0.96 -1.79
CA ASN A 71 -11.05 -0.11 -1.49
C ASN A 71 -9.63 0.44 -1.44
N MET A 72 -8.82 -0.05 -0.52
CA MET A 72 -7.38 0.17 -0.50
C MET A 72 -6.64 -1.13 -0.74
N ILE A 73 -5.64 -1.09 -1.62
CA ILE A 73 -4.65 -2.15 -1.79
C ILE A 73 -3.30 -1.56 -1.42
N VAL A 74 -2.67 -2.11 -0.37
CA VAL A 74 -1.32 -1.72 0.00
C VAL A 74 -0.33 -2.70 -0.62
N GLY A 75 0.50 -2.20 -1.51
CA GLY A 75 1.63 -2.90 -2.09
C GLY A 75 2.88 -2.65 -1.26
N ILE A 76 3.43 -3.71 -0.67
CA ILE A 76 4.66 -3.60 0.12
C ILE A 76 5.84 -4.09 -0.71
N GLU A 77 6.88 -3.27 -0.81
CA GLU A 77 8.20 -3.68 -1.33
C GLU A 77 9.06 -4.15 -0.14
N PRO A 78 9.36 -5.45 -0.03
CA PRO A 78 10.00 -6.00 1.16
C PRO A 78 11.51 -5.72 1.18
N THR A 79 11.95 -4.87 2.09
CA THR A 79 13.38 -4.77 2.47
C THR A 79 13.60 -5.50 3.80
N GLY A 80 13.98 -6.77 3.75
CA GLY A 80 14.18 -7.61 4.94
C GLY A 80 12.88 -8.05 5.61
N HIS A 81 12.87 -8.20 6.94
CA HIS A 81 11.70 -8.71 7.70
C HIS A 81 10.84 -7.61 8.35
N TYR A 82 11.11 -6.33 8.07
CA TYR A 82 10.46 -5.20 8.75
C TYR A 82 8.99 -5.01 8.36
N TRP A 83 8.55 -5.62 7.25
CA TRP A 83 7.19 -5.51 6.75
C TRP A 83 6.18 -6.37 7.51
N LEU A 84 6.61 -7.41 8.24
CA LEU A 84 5.70 -8.34 8.95
C LEU A 84 4.84 -7.61 9.98
N CYS A 85 5.42 -6.68 10.74
CA CYS A 85 4.68 -5.88 11.71
C CYS A 85 3.63 -4.98 11.04
N PHE A 86 3.99 -4.40 9.88
CA PHE A 86 3.10 -3.53 9.13
C PHE A 86 1.96 -4.31 8.48
N GLU A 87 2.24 -5.46 7.89
CA GLU A 87 1.24 -6.36 7.32
C GLU A 87 0.24 -6.82 8.39
N GLN A 88 0.72 -7.26 9.55
CA GLN A 88 -0.15 -7.66 10.66
C GLN A 88 -1.07 -6.50 11.09
N TYR A 89 -0.51 -5.30 11.22
CA TYR A 89 -1.30 -4.11 11.57
C TYR A 89 -2.39 -3.81 10.53
N LEU A 90 -2.10 -3.91 9.24
CA LEU A 90 -3.09 -3.72 8.18
C LEU A 90 -4.20 -4.76 8.23
N ARG A 91 -3.85 -6.04 8.46
CA ARG A 91 -4.82 -7.13 8.61
C ARG A 91 -5.74 -6.92 9.81
N GLU A 92 -5.20 -6.45 10.93
CA GLU A 92 -6.00 -6.13 12.14
C GLU A 92 -6.99 -4.98 11.90
N ASN A 93 -6.68 -4.07 10.97
CA ASN A 93 -7.58 -2.97 10.58
C ASN A 93 -8.52 -3.31 9.42
N GLY A 94 -8.51 -4.56 8.92
CA GLY A 94 -9.40 -5.02 7.85
C GLY A 94 -8.97 -4.60 6.44
N GLU A 95 -7.72 -4.13 6.26
CA GLU A 95 -7.22 -3.64 4.99
C GLU A 95 -6.57 -4.76 4.16
N THR A 96 -6.73 -4.69 2.83
CA THR A 96 -6.17 -5.71 1.93
C THR A 96 -4.71 -5.38 1.62
N CYS A 97 -3.80 -6.20 2.14
CA CYS A 97 -2.37 -6.11 1.84
C CYS A 97 -1.98 -7.10 0.75
N GLN A 98 -1.19 -6.66 -0.23
CA GLN A 98 -0.57 -7.52 -1.24
C GLN A 98 0.95 -7.31 -1.21
N GLU A 99 1.72 -8.37 -0.98
CA GLU A 99 3.16 -8.34 -1.26
C GLU A 99 3.37 -8.15 -2.76
N PHE A 100 3.96 -7.01 -3.14
CA PHE A 100 4.63 -6.89 -4.42
C PHE A 100 6.06 -7.37 -4.19
N CYS A 101 6.24 -8.69 -4.20
CA CYS A 101 7.56 -9.25 -4.42
C CYS A 101 8.01 -8.77 -5.80
N VAL A 102 8.93 -7.81 -5.83
CA VAL A 102 9.66 -7.42 -7.05
C VAL A 102 10.62 -8.57 -7.40
N SER A 103 10.09 -9.75 -7.66
CA SER A 103 10.76 -10.75 -8.50
C SER A 103 10.50 -10.37 -9.95
N ILE A 104 11.13 -9.28 -10.36
CA ILE A 104 11.63 -9.17 -11.73
C ILE A 104 13.15 -9.35 -11.62
N SER A 105 13.55 -10.61 -11.50
CA SER A 105 14.85 -11.11 -11.97
C SER A 105 14.53 -12.13 -13.05
#